data_AF-A0A7X0FKV6-F1
#
_entry.id   AF-A0A7X0FKV6-F1
#
_cell.length_a   1.000
_cell.length_b   1.000
_cell.length_c   1.000
_cell.angle_alpha   90.00
_cell.angle_beta   90.00
_cell.angle_gamma   90.00
#
_symmetry.space_group_name_H-M   'P 1'
#
loop_
_entity.id
_entity.type
_entity.pdbx_description
1 polymer ?
#
loop_
_entity_poly.entity_id
_entity_poly.type
_entity_poly.pdbx_seq_one_letter_code
_entity_poly.pdbx_strand_id
1 'polypeptide(L)'
;MMSPPDGTALPLTASRLLRDATAQQHQAVEDLPAMRALLGATLSLSAYAHVLRRHHAALAGWERQEAAWLRDCGDAQWQYQPRAPLLAQDLHALQASPPPLQPVPPVSVEAQRWGMLYVVEGSRLGGRVIARQLRQTLPAAAPALSYFELGHADPAAWRHFQQRLERALPTVPLQQAAVDGARAMFAHFHTHFALEIAA
;
A
#
# COMPACT_ATOMS: atom_id res chain seq x y z
N MET A 1 -39.66 20.95 28.16
CA MET A 1 -38.82 19.75 28.38
C MET A 1 -39.02 18.82 27.20
N MET A 2 -38.19 18.95 26.17
CA MET A 2 -37.96 17.92 25.15
C MET A 2 -36.52 18.14 24.66
N SER A 3 -35.61 17.25 25.07
CA SER A 3 -34.26 17.20 24.54
C SER A 3 -34.31 16.68 23.10
N PRO A 4 -33.47 17.19 22.18
CA PRO A 4 -33.38 16.63 20.83
C PRO A 4 -32.77 15.21 20.89
N PRO A 5 -33.15 14.32 19.97
CA PRO A 5 -32.64 12.95 19.95
C PRO A 5 -31.15 12.95 19.61
N ASP A 6 -30.44 12.05 20.28
CA ASP A 6 -29.01 11.84 20.20
C ASP A 6 -28.48 11.85 18.77
N GLY A 7 -27.35 12.55 18.59
CA GLY A 7 -26.60 12.60 17.34
C GLY A 7 -26.30 11.21 16.82
N THR A 8 -27.07 10.77 15.83
CA THR A 8 -26.78 9.57 15.05
C THR A 8 -25.48 9.81 14.32
N ALA A 9 -24.38 9.28 14.88
CA ALA A 9 -23.13 9.18 14.17
C ALA A 9 -23.42 8.50 12.83
N LEU A 10 -23.12 9.20 11.72
CA LEU A 10 -23.18 8.58 10.39
C LEU A 10 -22.42 7.26 10.45
N PRO A 11 -22.96 6.15 9.92
CA PRO A 11 -22.26 4.87 9.94
C PRO A 11 -20.85 5.07 9.38
N LEU A 12 -19.84 4.60 10.14
CA LEU A 12 -18.45 4.67 9.71
C LEU A 12 -18.34 3.97 8.35
N THR A 13 -17.83 4.68 7.35
CA THR A 13 -17.52 4.07 6.06
C THR A 13 -16.43 3.00 6.30
N ALA A 14 -16.44 1.90 5.55
CA ALA A 14 -15.45 0.83 5.67
C ALA A 14 -14.02 1.40 5.55
N SER A 15 -13.81 2.35 4.64
CA SER A 15 -12.53 3.07 4.49
C SER A 15 -12.12 3.89 5.72
N ARG A 16 -13.08 4.49 6.45
CA ARG A 16 -12.79 5.20 7.70
C ARG A 16 -12.50 4.21 8.84
N LEU A 17 -13.29 3.15 8.96
CA LEU A 17 -13.04 2.09 9.93
C LEU A 17 -11.64 1.50 9.76
N LEU A 18 -11.26 1.14 8.52
CA LEU A 18 -9.94 0.58 8.23
C LEU A 18 -8.83 1.55 8.61
N ARG A 19 -8.95 2.84 8.27
CA ARG A 19 -7.99 3.88 8.66
C ARG A 19 -7.81 3.92 10.17
N ASP A 20 -8.91 4.05 10.91
CA ASP A 20 -8.88 4.22 12.36
C ASP A 20 -8.34 2.95 13.04
N ALA A 21 -8.73 1.77 12.57
CA ALA A 21 -8.32 0.48 13.11
C ALA A 21 -6.88 0.06 12.76
N THR A 22 -6.23 0.74 11.81
CA THR A 22 -4.86 0.46 11.35
C THR A 22 -3.89 1.63 11.51
N ALA A 23 -4.30 2.72 12.14
CA ALA A 23 -3.49 3.94 12.28
C ALA A 23 -2.13 3.68 12.96
N GLN A 24 -2.11 2.85 14.00
CA GLN A 24 -0.86 2.51 14.70
C GLN A 24 0.08 1.68 13.81
N GLN A 25 -0.45 0.72 13.05
CA GLN A 25 0.35 -0.10 12.15
C GLN A 25 0.90 0.71 10.97
N HIS A 26 0.10 1.66 10.45
CA HIS A 26 0.55 2.61 9.44
C HIS A 26 1.74 3.43 9.95
N GLN A 27 1.58 4.05 11.12
CA GLN A 27 2.66 4.83 11.75
C GLN A 27 3.91 3.98 11.99
N ALA A 28 3.75 2.76 12.48
CA ALA A 28 4.86 1.85 12.72
C ALA A 28 5.66 1.55 11.45
N VAL A 29 5.01 1.40 10.29
CA VAL A 29 5.72 1.23 9.00
C VAL A 29 6.42 2.52 8.57
N GLU A 30 5.77 3.68 8.71
CA GLU A 30 6.38 4.97 8.36
C GLU A 30 7.60 5.32 9.22
N ASP A 31 7.59 4.89 10.48
CA ASP A 31 8.69 5.12 11.42
C ASP A 31 9.93 4.26 11.15
N LEU A 32 9.81 3.22 10.32
CA LEU A 32 10.94 2.35 9.99
C LEU A 32 12.06 3.14 9.29
N PRO A 33 13.34 2.88 9.62
CA PRO A 33 14.47 3.61 9.05
C PRO A 33 14.46 3.64 7.51
N ALA A 34 14.11 2.50 6.88
CA ALA A 34 14.01 2.39 5.43
C ALA A 34 12.97 3.34 4.81
N MET A 35 11.82 3.52 5.48
CA MET A 35 10.76 4.41 5.01
C MET A 35 11.10 5.87 5.28
N ARG A 36 11.64 6.19 6.46
CA ARG A 36 12.11 7.55 6.79
C ARG A 36 13.24 8.00 5.86
N ALA A 37 14.11 7.09 5.43
CA ALA A 37 15.21 7.42 4.53
C ALA A 37 14.73 7.91 3.15
N LEU A 38 13.57 7.44 2.66
CA LEU A 38 12.96 7.94 1.42
C LEU A 38 12.56 9.42 1.48
N LEU A 39 12.32 9.93 2.70
CA LEU A 39 12.00 11.33 2.95
C LEU A 39 13.23 12.16 3.38
N GLY A 40 14.37 11.50 3.57
CA GLY A 40 15.62 12.13 4.01
C GLY A 40 16.38 12.84 2.88
N ALA A 41 17.41 13.60 3.27
CA ALA A 41 18.25 14.34 2.33
C ALA A 41 19.47 13.55 1.83
N THR A 42 19.84 12.45 2.49
CA THR A 42 21.13 11.77 2.30
C THR A 42 21.00 10.31 1.87
N LEU A 43 19.90 9.95 1.18
CA LEU A 43 19.69 8.59 0.69
C LEU A 43 20.64 8.30 -0.47
N SER A 44 21.43 7.23 -0.39
CA SER A 44 22.27 6.77 -1.50
C SER A 44 21.44 5.95 -2.51
N LEU A 45 21.93 5.86 -3.76
CA LEU A 45 21.27 5.06 -4.80
C LEU A 45 21.21 3.57 -4.44
N SER A 46 22.25 3.04 -3.79
CA SER A 46 22.28 1.66 -3.31
C SER A 46 21.23 1.41 -2.21
N ALA A 47 21.11 2.33 -1.24
CA ALA A 47 20.09 2.27 -0.21
C ALA A 47 18.68 2.39 -0.80
N TYR A 48 18.49 3.26 -1.80
CA TYR A 48 17.23 3.35 -2.53
C TYR A 48 16.86 2.03 -3.22
N ALA A 49 17.80 1.40 -3.93
CA ALA A 49 17.60 0.09 -4.54
C ALA A 49 17.22 -0.98 -3.50
N HIS A 50 17.80 -0.94 -2.29
CA HIS A 50 17.43 -1.83 -1.19
C HIS A 50 15.98 -1.61 -0.75
N VAL A 51 15.54 -0.35 -0.65
CA VAL A 51 14.15 -0.02 -0.32
C VAL A 51 13.18 -0.52 -1.41
N LEU A 52 13.53 -0.38 -2.69
CA LEU A 52 12.74 -0.95 -3.79
C LEU A 52 12.67 -2.48 -3.74
N ARG A 53 13.77 -3.16 -3.37
CA ARG A 53 13.77 -4.61 -3.14
C ARG A 53 12.83 -5.00 -2.01
N ARG A 54 12.72 -4.22 -0.93
CA ARG A 54 11.76 -4.47 0.16
C ARG A 54 10.30 -4.32 -0.30
N HIS A 55 10.00 -3.26 -1.06
CA HIS A 55 8.68 -3.10 -1.68
C HIS A 55 8.34 -4.27 -2.60
N HIS A 56 9.27 -4.68 -3.46
CA HIS A 56 9.07 -5.82 -4.35
C HIS A 56 8.83 -7.12 -3.55
N ALA A 57 9.61 -7.37 -2.51
CA ALA A 57 9.46 -8.54 -1.66
C ALA A 57 8.07 -8.60 -1.00
N ALA A 58 7.54 -7.47 -0.53
CA ALA A 58 6.23 -7.37 0.11
C ALA A 58 5.04 -7.47 -0.87
N LEU A 59 5.23 -7.12 -2.14
CA LEU A 59 4.13 -7.01 -3.10
C LEU A 59 4.08 -8.17 -4.11
N ALA A 60 5.22 -8.63 -4.63
CA ALA A 60 5.24 -9.53 -5.77
C ALA A 60 4.65 -10.92 -5.46
N GLY A 61 4.89 -11.43 -4.25
CA GLY A 61 4.27 -12.68 -3.80
C GLY A 61 2.75 -12.54 -3.70
N TRP A 62 2.29 -11.43 -3.11
CA TRP A 62 0.88 -11.18 -2.86
C TRP A 62 0.12 -10.95 -4.16
N GLU A 63 0.66 -10.15 -5.08
CA GLU A 63 0.08 -9.94 -6.41
C GLU A 63 0.00 -11.24 -7.20
N ARG A 64 1.01 -12.12 -7.09
CA ARG A 64 0.98 -13.42 -7.75
C ARG A 64 -0.11 -14.32 -7.18
N GLN A 65 -0.22 -14.41 -5.85
CA GLN A 65 -1.20 -15.26 -5.19
C GLN A 65 -2.63 -14.78 -5.50
N GLU A 66 -2.86 -13.48 -5.44
CA GLU A 66 -4.18 -12.88 -5.61
C GLU A 66 -4.48 -12.49 -7.06
N ALA A 67 -3.65 -12.90 -8.04
CA ALA A 67 -3.68 -12.40 -9.40
C ALA A 67 -5.05 -12.50 -10.10
N ALA A 68 -5.78 -13.60 -9.89
CA ALA A 68 -7.12 -13.76 -10.46
C ALA A 68 -8.11 -12.77 -9.84
N TRP A 69 -8.14 -12.72 -8.51
CA TRP A 69 -9.03 -11.80 -7.80
C TRP A 69 -8.71 -10.34 -8.09
N LEU A 70 -7.43 -9.94 -8.16
CA LEU A 70 -7.03 -8.57 -8.46
C LEU A 70 -7.46 -8.11 -9.86
N ARG A 71 -7.47 -9.01 -10.85
CA ARG A 71 -8.00 -8.69 -12.20
C ARG A 71 -9.51 -8.44 -12.18
N ASP A 72 -10.23 -9.20 -11.38
CA ASP A 72 -11.70 -9.27 -11.46
C ASP A 72 -12.40 -8.39 -10.40
N CYS A 73 -11.69 -7.97 -9.35
CA CYS A 73 -12.29 -7.22 -8.23
C CYS A 73 -12.65 -5.76 -8.60
N GLY A 74 -12.12 -5.24 -9.70
CA GLY A 74 -12.37 -3.87 -10.16
C GLY A 74 -13.77 -3.63 -10.73
N ASP A 75 -13.97 -2.45 -11.30
CA ASP A 75 -15.15 -2.07 -12.08
C ASP A 75 -14.77 -1.09 -13.21
N ALA A 76 -15.76 -0.43 -13.82
CA ALA A 76 -15.52 0.52 -14.90
C ALA A 76 -14.78 1.81 -14.45
N GLN A 77 -14.81 2.15 -13.15
CA GLN A 77 -14.23 3.37 -12.61
C GLN A 77 -12.86 3.13 -11.96
N TRP A 78 -12.59 1.92 -11.49
CA TRP A 78 -11.32 1.56 -10.88
C TRP A 78 -10.91 0.13 -11.22
N GLN A 79 -9.64 -0.04 -11.59
CA GLN A 79 -8.99 -1.33 -11.77
C GLN A 79 -7.65 -1.35 -11.05
N TYR A 80 -7.28 -2.52 -10.53
CA TYR A 80 -5.99 -2.70 -9.89
C TYR A 80 -4.85 -2.53 -10.92
N GLN A 81 -3.83 -1.77 -10.52
CA GLN A 81 -2.62 -1.62 -11.33
C GLN A 81 -1.47 -2.40 -10.67
N PRO A 82 -0.90 -3.41 -11.35
CA PRO A 82 0.20 -4.21 -10.82
C PRO A 82 1.44 -3.35 -10.52
N ARG A 83 2.00 -3.53 -9.32
CA ARG A 83 3.16 -2.80 -8.79
C ARG A 83 4.44 -3.59 -8.96
N ALA A 84 4.41 -4.93 -8.90
CA ALA A 84 5.61 -5.73 -9.06
C ALA A 84 6.33 -5.50 -10.40
N PRO A 85 5.64 -5.35 -11.56
CA PRO A 85 6.30 -5.01 -12.81
C PRO A 85 7.00 -3.65 -12.78
N LEU A 86 6.39 -2.64 -12.14
CA LEU A 86 6.97 -1.29 -12.02
C LEU A 86 8.19 -1.30 -11.10
N LEU A 87 8.11 -2.03 -9.98
CA LEU A 87 9.24 -2.24 -9.08
C LEU A 87 10.39 -2.99 -9.76
N ALA A 88 10.09 -3.99 -10.59
CA ALA A 88 11.10 -4.71 -11.36
C ALA A 88 11.76 -3.81 -12.42
N GLN A 89 10.98 -2.97 -13.09
CA GLN A 89 11.49 -1.96 -14.03
C GLN A 89 12.42 -0.97 -13.33
N ASP A 90 12.00 -0.43 -12.19
CA ASP A 90 12.81 0.53 -11.42
C ASP A 90 14.10 -0.13 -10.91
N LEU A 91 14.04 -1.36 -10.41
CA LEU A 91 15.23 -2.11 -10.00
C LEU A 91 16.18 -2.33 -11.18
N HIS A 92 15.66 -2.72 -12.35
CA HIS A 92 16.48 -2.93 -13.54
C HIS A 92 17.17 -1.63 -14.00
N ALA A 93 16.46 -0.49 -13.94
CA ALA A 93 17.04 0.82 -14.24
C ALA A 93 18.20 1.19 -13.31
N LEU A 94 18.21 0.65 -12.08
CA LEU A 94 19.30 0.78 -11.11
C LEU A 94 20.35 -0.34 -11.19
N GLN A 95 20.29 -1.19 -12.24
CA GLN A 95 21.16 -2.37 -12.39
C GLN A 95 21.06 -3.36 -11.21
N ALA A 96 19.90 -3.37 -10.53
CA ALA A 96 19.58 -4.29 -9.46
C ALA A 96 18.55 -5.34 -9.93
N SER A 97 18.53 -6.48 -9.27
CA SER A 97 17.55 -7.54 -9.55
C SER A 97 16.44 -7.57 -8.50
N PRO A 98 15.20 -7.96 -8.84
CA PRO A 98 14.18 -8.27 -7.85
C PRO A 98 14.58 -9.46 -6.97
N PRO A 99 14.25 -9.44 -5.66
CA PRO A 99 14.46 -10.61 -4.81
C PRO A 99 13.48 -11.75 -5.18
N PRO A 100 13.78 -13.00 -4.77
CA PRO A 100 12.82 -14.09 -4.85
C PRO A 100 11.51 -13.75 -4.15
N LEU A 101 10.41 -14.35 -4.63
CA LEU A 101 9.09 -14.18 -4.03
C LEU A 101 9.10 -14.65 -2.58
N GLN A 102 8.41 -13.89 -1.74
CA GLN A 102 8.30 -14.17 -0.32
C GLN A 102 6.93 -14.78 -0.02
N PRO A 103 6.83 -15.63 1.03
CA PRO A 103 5.55 -16.10 1.52
C PRO A 103 4.65 -14.92 1.92
N VAL A 104 3.36 -15.04 1.65
CA VAL A 104 2.38 -13.99 1.92
C VAL A 104 1.46 -14.39 3.07
N PRO A 105 0.81 -13.42 3.74
CA PRO A 105 -0.16 -13.74 4.77
C PRO A 105 -1.31 -14.58 4.20
N PRO A 106 -1.81 -15.60 4.93
CA PRO A 106 -2.93 -16.39 4.48
C PRO A 106 -4.21 -15.54 4.43
N VAL A 107 -5.08 -15.88 3.48
CA VAL A 107 -6.42 -15.30 3.32
C VAL A 107 -7.44 -16.41 3.48
N SER A 108 -8.36 -16.26 4.43
CA SER A 108 -9.44 -17.21 4.68
C SER A 108 -10.77 -16.78 4.05
N VAL A 109 -11.02 -15.48 3.94
CA VAL A 109 -12.27 -14.92 3.38
C VAL A 109 -11.98 -13.73 2.48
N GLU A 110 -12.84 -13.50 1.48
CA GLU A 110 -12.62 -12.44 0.49
C GLU A 110 -12.51 -11.04 1.12
N ALA A 111 -13.27 -10.76 2.18
CA ALA A 111 -13.21 -9.48 2.88
C ALA A 111 -11.79 -9.13 3.38
N GLN A 112 -10.98 -10.13 3.77
CA GLN A 112 -9.59 -9.90 4.14
C GLN A 112 -8.76 -9.39 2.95
N ARG A 113 -9.02 -9.86 1.72
CA ARG A 113 -8.35 -9.36 0.51
C ARG A 113 -8.61 -7.88 0.29
N TRP A 114 -9.86 -7.43 0.49
CA TRP A 114 -10.23 -6.01 0.43
C TRP A 114 -9.47 -5.18 1.47
N GLY A 115 -9.29 -5.71 2.68
CA GLY A 115 -8.44 -5.13 3.70
C GLY A 115 -6.97 -4.99 3.29
N MET A 116 -6.37 -6.06 2.76
CA MET A 116 -4.99 -6.03 2.26
C MET A 116 -4.85 -5.02 1.10
N LEU A 117 -5.79 -5.03 0.17
CA LEU A 117 -5.82 -4.14 -0.98
C LEU A 117 -5.99 -2.66 -0.55
N TYR A 118 -6.74 -2.38 0.51
CA TYR A 118 -6.85 -1.02 1.07
C TYR A 118 -5.47 -0.46 1.48
N VAL A 119 -4.63 -1.27 2.12
CA VAL A 119 -3.26 -0.87 2.49
C VAL A 119 -2.43 -0.59 1.24
N VAL A 120 -2.54 -1.46 0.23
CA VAL A 120 -1.78 -1.35 -1.02
C VAL A 120 -2.21 -0.15 -1.87
N GLU A 121 -3.51 0.13 -2.01
CA GLU A 121 -3.99 1.31 -2.73
C GLU A 121 -3.72 2.60 -1.95
N GLY A 122 -3.77 2.58 -0.63
CA GLY A 122 -3.46 3.72 0.22
C GLY A 122 -2.01 4.21 0.06
N SER A 123 -1.05 3.30 -0.17
CA SER A 123 0.37 3.64 -0.32
C SER A 123 0.66 4.51 -1.56
N ARG A 124 -0.24 4.54 -2.56
CA ARG A 124 -0.11 5.42 -3.74
C ARG A 124 -0.09 6.90 -3.35
N LEU A 125 -0.79 7.27 -2.28
CA LEU A 125 -0.86 8.65 -1.81
C LEU A 125 0.49 9.11 -1.26
N GLY A 126 1.12 8.29 -0.41
CA GLY A 126 2.47 8.52 0.09
C GLY A 126 3.52 8.46 -1.01
N GLY A 127 3.35 7.57 -1.99
CA GLY A 127 4.26 7.43 -3.14
C GLY A 127 4.45 8.73 -3.92
N ARG A 128 3.40 9.54 -4.09
CA ARG A 128 3.51 10.87 -4.73
C ARG A 128 4.44 11.82 -3.99
N VAL A 129 4.38 11.80 -2.66
CA VAL A 129 5.25 12.62 -1.81
C VAL A 129 6.70 12.13 -1.91
N ILE A 130 6.89 10.81 -1.86
CA ILE A 130 8.20 10.16 -1.98
C ILE A 130 8.84 10.45 -3.35
N ALA A 131 8.12 10.26 -4.45
CA ALA A 131 8.63 10.54 -5.80
C ALA A 131 9.08 12.01 -5.95
N ARG A 132 8.29 12.96 -5.41
CA ARG A 132 8.66 14.37 -5.42
C ARG A 132 9.93 14.63 -4.62
N GLN A 133 10.07 14.03 -3.44
CA GLN A 133 11.26 14.16 -2.61
C GLN A 133 12.49 13.58 -3.31
N LEU A 134 12.40 12.36 -3.84
CA LEU A 134 13.51 11.68 -4.50
C LEU A 134 14.01 12.47 -5.72
N ARG A 135 13.13 13.12 -6.48
CA ARG A 135 13.57 14.02 -7.58
C ARG A 135 14.41 15.19 -7.10
N GLN A 136 14.18 15.67 -5.87
CA GLN A 136 14.91 16.79 -5.29
C GLN A 136 16.21 16.35 -4.62
N THR A 137 16.20 15.24 -3.89
CA THR A 137 17.34 14.82 -3.05
C THR A 137 18.19 13.72 -3.66
N LEU A 138 17.68 12.97 -4.63
CA LEU A 138 18.39 11.91 -5.33
C LEU A 138 18.11 11.93 -6.85
N PRO A 139 18.56 12.96 -7.60
CA PRO A 139 18.29 13.07 -9.04
C PRO A 139 18.72 11.84 -9.86
N ALA A 140 19.75 11.11 -9.41
CA ALA A 140 20.21 9.87 -10.03
C ALA A 140 19.16 8.74 -10.02
N ALA A 141 18.15 8.81 -9.15
CA ALA A 141 17.05 7.85 -9.11
C ALA A 141 15.95 8.14 -10.13
N ALA A 142 16.00 9.25 -10.89
CA ALA A 142 14.98 9.64 -11.86
C ALA A 142 14.53 8.53 -12.84
N PRO A 143 15.42 7.64 -13.34
CA PRO A 143 15.02 6.52 -14.20
C PRO A 143 14.22 5.40 -13.50
N ALA A 144 14.15 5.43 -12.17
CA ALA A 144 13.67 4.35 -11.31
C ALA A 144 12.58 4.84 -10.33
N LEU A 145 11.63 5.64 -10.81
CA LEU A 145 10.53 6.20 -10.01
C LEU A 145 9.13 5.68 -10.43
N SER A 146 9.05 4.76 -11.39
CA SER A 146 7.80 4.29 -11.99
C SER A 146 6.80 3.78 -10.95
N TYR A 147 7.29 3.08 -9.92
CA TYR A 147 6.47 2.58 -8.82
C TYR A 147 5.86 3.70 -7.97
N PHE A 148 6.68 4.66 -7.50
CA PHE A 148 6.19 5.74 -6.64
C PHE A 148 5.35 6.77 -7.40
N GLU A 149 5.53 6.86 -8.72
CA GLU A 149 4.75 7.73 -9.60
C GLU A 149 3.42 7.13 -10.07
N LEU A 150 3.15 5.87 -9.74
CA LEU A 150 1.90 5.19 -10.08
C LEU A 150 0.64 5.98 -9.66
N GLY A 151 0.73 6.76 -8.57
CA GLY A 151 -0.35 7.61 -8.07
C GLY A 151 -0.56 8.93 -8.83
N HIS A 152 0.27 9.29 -9.81
CA HIS A 152 0.18 10.56 -10.53
C HIS A 152 -0.81 10.56 -11.70
N ALA A 153 -1.09 9.40 -12.29
CA ALA A 153 -1.90 9.31 -13.51
C ALA A 153 -3.39 9.62 -13.28
N ASP A 154 -3.94 9.25 -12.13
CA ASP A 154 -5.35 9.47 -11.81
C ASP A 154 -5.53 9.91 -10.35
N PRO A 155 -5.72 11.22 -10.09
CA PRO A 155 -6.01 11.74 -8.76
C PRO A 155 -7.33 11.24 -8.16
N ALA A 156 -8.27 10.75 -8.97
CA ALA A 156 -9.57 10.22 -8.53
C ALA A 156 -9.52 8.72 -8.20
N ALA A 157 -8.44 8.00 -8.58
CA ALA A 157 -8.31 6.55 -8.39
C ALA A 157 -8.57 6.11 -6.95
N TRP A 158 -8.05 6.85 -5.96
CA TRP A 158 -8.29 6.55 -4.54
C TRP A 158 -9.77 6.66 -4.18
N ARG A 159 -10.46 7.69 -4.67
CA ARG A 159 -11.89 7.88 -4.41
C ARG A 159 -12.72 6.78 -5.06
N HIS A 160 -12.41 6.39 -6.30
CA HIS A 160 -13.10 5.29 -6.99
C HIS A 160 -12.85 3.96 -6.28
N PHE A 161 -11.61 3.69 -5.85
CA PHE A 161 -11.30 2.54 -5.02
C PHE A 161 -12.12 2.52 -3.72
N GLN A 162 -12.19 3.65 -3.00
CA GLN A 162 -13.00 3.74 -1.78
C GLN A 162 -14.47 3.39 -2.06
N GLN A 163 -15.06 3.92 -3.13
CA GLN A 163 -16.44 3.57 -3.51
C GLN A 163 -16.61 2.07 -3.80
N ARG A 164 -15.64 1.45 -4.47
CA ARG A 164 -15.64 0.02 -4.75
C ARG A 164 -15.51 -0.82 -3.48
N LEU A 165 -14.67 -0.38 -2.54
CA LEU A 165 -14.47 -0.97 -1.22
C LEU A 165 -15.73 -0.91 -0.36
N GLU A 166 -16.43 0.24 -0.32
CA GLU A 166 -17.68 0.37 0.42
C GLU A 166 -18.75 -0.61 -0.10
N ARG A 167 -18.84 -0.79 -1.42
CA ARG A 167 -19.76 -1.78 -2.03
C ARG A 167 -19.38 -3.22 -1.70
N ALA A 168 -18.09 -3.50 -1.55
CA ALA A 168 -17.60 -4.84 -1.20
C ALA A 168 -17.81 -5.19 0.28
N LEU A 169 -17.94 -4.19 1.15
CA LEU A 169 -18.01 -4.36 2.61
C LEU A 169 -19.30 -3.76 3.20
N PRO A 170 -20.49 -4.22 2.77
CA PRO A 170 -21.77 -3.63 3.18
C PRO A 170 -22.18 -3.93 4.62
N THR A 171 -21.50 -4.84 5.31
CA THR A 171 -21.86 -5.29 6.66
C THR A 171 -20.70 -5.24 7.63
N VAL A 172 -21.00 -5.04 8.92
CA VAL A 172 -20.00 -4.98 9.99
C VAL A 172 -19.12 -6.25 10.05
N PRO A 173 -19.63 -7.49 9.91
CA PRO A 173 -18.76 -8.67 9.88
C PRO A 173 -17.75 -8.66 8.73
N LEU A 174 -18.15 -8.23 7.53
CA LEU A 174 -17.23 -8.11 6.39
C LEU A 174 -16.19 -7.02 6.65
N GLN A 175 -16.62 -5.88 7.19
CA GLN A 175 -15.72 -4.79 7.57
C GLN A 175 -14.69 -5.24 8.62
N GLN A 176 -15.10 -6.01 9.63
CA GLN A 176 -14.18 -6.53 10.64
C GLN A 176 -13.17 -7.53 10.04
N ALA A 177 -13.62 -8.42 9.15
CA ALA A 177 -12.71 -9.32 8.43
C ALA A 177 -11.73 -8.54 7.53
N ALA A 178 -12.16 -7.42 6.94
CA ALA A 178 -11.26 -6.52 6.20
C ALA A 178 -10.24 -5.84 7.12
N VAL A 179 -10.62 -5.45 8.34
CA VAL A 179 -9.66 -4.93 9.33
C VAL A 179 -8.57 -5.96 9.63
N ASP A 180 -8.92 -7.23 9.79
CA ASP A 180 -7.95 -8.30 10.03
C ASP A 180 -7.00 -8.47 8.83
N GLY A 181 -7.52 -8.42 7.60
CA GLY A 181 -6.72 -8.45 6.39
C GLY A 181 -5.77 -7.25 6.26
N ALA A 182 -6.24 -6.04 6.58
CA ALA A 182 -5.42 -4.84 6.55
C ALA A 182 -4.28 -4.90 7.59
N ARG A 183 -4.57 -5.37 8.80
CA ARG A 183 -3.55 -5.60 9.85
C ARG A 183 -2.52 -6.62 9.42
N ALA A 184 -2.94 -7.72 8.80
CA ALA A 184 -2.03 -8.73 8.25
C ALA A 184 -1.12 -8.16 7.16
N MET A 185 -1.66 -7.30 6.28
CA MET A 185 -0.85 -6.64 5.26
C MET A 185 0.15 -5.66 5.86
N PHE A 186 -0.25 -4.82 6.82
CA PHE A 186 0.72 -3.96 7.50
C PHE A 186 1.82 -4.74 8.22
N ALA A 187 1.49 -5.85 8.90
CA ALA A 187 2.49 -6.71 9.53
C ALA A 187 3.47 -7.31 8.50
N HIS A 188 2.96 -7.68 7.32
CA HIS A 188 3.78 -8.16 6.20
C HIS A 188 4.72 -7.06 5.68
N PHE A 189 4.20 -5.85 5.43
CA PHE A 189 5.03 -4.70 5.07
C PHE A 189 6.09 -4.45 6.14
N HIS A 190 5.69 -4.31 7.41
CA HIS A 190 6.61 -4.07 8.51
C HIS A 190 7.74 -5.12 8.56
N THR A 191 7.41 -6.41 8.38
CA THR A 191 8.41 -7.48 8.35
C THR A 191 9.46 -7.26 7.25
N HIS A 192 9.05 -6.85 6.05
CA HIS A 192 9.98 -6.59 4.95
C HIS A 192 10.79 -5.30 5.13
N PHE A 193 10.21 -4.25 5.72
CA PHE A 193 10.87 -2.96 5.92
C PHE A 193 11.74 -2.88 7.17
N ALA A 194 11.49 -3.72 8.17
CA ALA A 194 12.28 -3.79 9.40
C ALA A 194 13.62 -4.53 9.22
N LEU A 195 13.79 -5.27 8.12
CA LEU A 195 15.06 -5.93 7.80
C LEU A 195 16.14 -4.88 7.54
N GLU A 196 17.23 -4.95 8.28
CA GLU A 196 18.34 -3.99 8.19
C GLU A 196 18.81 -3.79 6.74
N ILE A 197 19.16 -2.54 6.43
CA ILE A 197 19.88 -2.21 5.20
C ILE A 197 21.32 -2.62 5.49
N ALA A 198 21.73 -3.79 4.97
CA ALA A 198 23.13 -4.18 5.03
C ALA A 198 23.96 -3.05 4.40
N ALA A 199 24.93 -2.54 5.16
CA ALA A 199 25.80 -1.42 4.80
C ALA A 199 26.67 -1.72 3.58
#